data_AF-A0A5P2DW25-F1
#
_entry.id   AF-A0A5P2DW25-F1
#
_cell.length_a   1.000
_cell.length_b   1.000
_cell.length_c   1.000
_cell.angle_alpha   90.00
_cell.angle_beta   90.00
_cell.angle_gamma   90.00
#
_symmetry.space_group_name_H-M   'P 1'
#
loop_
_entity.id
_entity.type
_entity.pdbx_description
1 polymer ?
#
loop_
_entity_poly.entity_id
_entity_poly.type
_entity_poly.pdbx_seq_one_letter_code
_entity_poly.pdbx_strand_id
1 'polypeptide(L)'
;MVSAAVARTQLAALKVAPAGTMSGYSRDKFTHWAQQGNKCDTREVVLKRDGTDVTQDAECKAVSGNWKSLYDGVAVTEAGKMDIDHMVPLAEGWRSGAAGWDSARRKAFANDLTHPQLLAVTAASNRSKGDQSPDLWQPPDRASWCQYGRAWTTVKSAYGLTVTEPEKKMLTTMLDTCAS
;
A
#
# COMPACT_ATOMS: atom_id res chain seq x y z
N MET A 1 2.65 -0.05 12.58
CA MET A 1 3.46 0.87 11.76
C MET A 1 4.68 1.31 12.56
N VAL A 2 5.89 1.28 11.98
CA VAL A 2 7.13 1.67 12.67
C VAL A 2 7.18 3.17 12.98
N SER A 3 7.92 3.62 14.00
CA SER A 3 8.05 5.06 14.33
C SER A 3 8.68 5.88 13.19
N ALA A 4 8.54 7.21 13.23
CA ALA A 4 9.18 8.09 12.23
C ALA A 4 10.71 7.94 12.22
N ALA A 5 11.34 7.80 13.39
CA ALA A 5 12.78 7.57 13.51
C ALA A 5 13.23 6.24 12.86
N VAL A 6 12.46 5.17 13.07
CA VAL A 6 12.73 3.87 12.42
C VAL A 6 12.53 3.97 10.90
N ALA A 7 11.46 4.63 10.45
CA ALA A 7 11.23 4.85 9.02
C ALA A 7 12.37 5.65 8.38
N ARG A 8 12.88 6.70 9.02
CA ARG A 8 14.04 7.45 8.50
C ARG A 8 15.30 6.58 8.38
N THR A 9 15.54 5.72 9.37
CA THR A 9 16.65 4.77 9.34
C THR A 9 16.49 3.78 8.18
N GLN A 10 15.29 3.24 8.00
CA GLN A 10 14.97 2.37 6.86
C GLN A 10 15.16 3.09 5.52
N LEU A 11 14.61 4.29 5.36
CA LEU A 11 14.72 5.10 4.14
C LEU A 11 16.18 5.40 3.80
N ALA A 12 17.00 5.73 4.79
CA ALA A 12 18.43 5.96 4.61
C ALA A 12 19.14 4.72 4.05
N ALA A 13 18.77 3.53 4.55
CA ALA A 13 19.34 2.25 4.15
C ALA A 13 18.80 1.68 2.82
N LEU A 14 17.69 2.19 2.29
CA LEU A 14 17.17 1.74 0.99
C LEU A 14 18.18 2.05 -0.13
N LYS A 15 18.47 1.03 -0.95
CA LYS A 15 19.30 1.16 -2.14
C LYS A 15 18.62 2.09 -3.13
N VAL A 16 19.35 3.13 -3.53
CA VAL A 16 18.90 4.02 -4.60
C VAL A 16 19.29 3.45 -5.96
N ALA A 17 18.33 3.37 -6.87
CA ALA A 17 18.53 2.90 -8.24
C ALA A 17 17.52 3.56 -9.19
N PRO A 18 17.82 3.66 -10.50
CA PRO A 18 16.82 3.99 -11.50
C PRO A 18 15.66 3.00 -11.48
N ALA A 19 14.47 3.45 -11.88
CA ALA A 19 13.33 2.56 -12.05
C ALA A 19 13.65 1.48 -13.10
N GLY A 20 13.37 0.22 -12.76
CA GLY A 20 13.52 -0.91 -13.67
C GLY A 20 12.51 -0.87 -14.82
N THR A 21 12.73 -1.70 -15.83
CA THR A 21 11.84 -1.80 -16.99
C THR A 21 10.51 -2.49 -16.64
N MET A 22 9.46 -2.21 -17.42
CA MET A 22 8.18 -2.93 -17.33
C MET A 22 8.13 -4.20 -18.20
N SER A 23 9.26 -4.59 -18.81
CA SER A 23 9.32 -5.80 -19.62
C SER A 23 8.92 -7.03 -18.80
N GLY A 24 8.02 -7.84 -19.36
CA GLY A 24 7.50 -9.05 -18.69
C GLY A 24 6.54 -8.80 -17.53
N TYR A 25 6.21 -7.54 -17.20
CA TYR A 25 5.21 -7.25 -16.18
C TYR A 25 3.83 -7.76 -16.62
N SER A 26 3.15 -8.43 -15.70
CA SER A 26 1.72 -8.69 -15.76
C SER A 26 1.20 -8.70 -14.34
N ARG A 27 0.05 -8.05 -14.11
CA ARG A 27 -0.60 -8.03 -12.80
C ARG A 27 -0.93 -9.44 -12.30
N ASP A 28 -1.25 -10.36 -13.21
CA ASP A 28 -1.61 -11.75 -12.89
C ASP A 28 -0.45 -12.55 -12.27
N LYS A 29 0.79 -12.07 -12.44
CA LYS A 29 1.98 -12.66 -11.79
C LYS A 29 2.02 -12.40 -10.29
N PHE A 30 1.20 -11.48 -9.80
CA PHE A 30 0.98 -11.20 -8.39
C PHE A 30 -0.38 -11.77 -8.00
N THR A 31 -0.47 -13.08 -7.77
CA THR A 31 -1.73 -13.71 -7.36
C THR A 31 -2.25 -13.04 -6.09
N HIS A 32 -3.32 -12.24 -6.20
CA HIS A 32 -3.89 -11.48 -5.08
C HIS A 32 -5.37 -11.79 -4.87
N TRP A 33 -5.78 -11.47 -3.65
CA TRP A 33 -6.97 -11.95 -2.95
C TRP A 33 -6.89 -13.45 -2.66
N ALA A 34 -5.77 -13.84 -2.04
CA ALA A 34 -5.61 -15.18 -1.52
C ALA A 34 -6.56 -15.43 -0.35
N GLN A 35 -7.11 -16.64 -0.29
CA GLN A 35 -7.94 -17.09 0.83
C GLN A 35 -7.18 -17.01 2.16
N GLN A 36 -7.83 -16.44 3.17
CA GLN A 36 -7.33 -16.26 4.54
C GLN A 36 -8.07 -17.14 5.57
N GLY A 37 -8.98 -18.00 5.09
CA GLY A 37 -9.85 -18.82 5.94
C GLY A 37 -11.20 -18.16 6.20
N ASN A 38 -12.15 -18.92 6.74
CA ASN A 38 -13.52 -18.47 7.02
C ASN A 38 -14.22 -17.80 5.82
N LYS A 39 -13.92 -18.28 4.60
CA LYS A 39 -14.38 -17.74 3.30
C LYS A 39 -13.87 -16.33 2.96
N CYS A 40 -13.07 -15.71 3.83
CA CYS A 40 -12.50 -14.40 3.59
C CYS A 40 -11.27 -14.52 2.71
N ASP A 41 -11.18 -13.71 1.67
CA ASP A 41 -9.91 -13.43 1.01
C ASP A 41 -9.17 -12.26 1.71
N THR A 42 -7.96 -11.96 1.25
CA THR A 42 -7.18 -10.85 1.80
C THR A 42 -7.90 -9.50 1.69
N ARG A 43 -8.70 -9.27 0.65
CA ARG A 43 -9.43 -8.01 0.46
C ARG A 43 -10.42 -7.82 1.61
N GLU A 44 -11.21 -8.85 1.89
CA GLU A 44 -12.23 -8.80 2.94
C GLU A 44 -11.62 -8.68 4.34
N VAL A 45 -10.47 -9.31 4.57
CA VAL A 45 -9.71 -9.12 5.82
C VAL A 45 -9.29 -7.67 6.01
N VAL A 46 -8.82 -7.00 4.96
CA VAL A 46 -8.39 -5.59 5.04
C VAL A 46 -9.59 -4.67 5.27
N LEU A 47 -10.72 -4.88 4.57
CA LEU A 47 -11.93 -4.07 4.79
C LEU A 47 -12.43 -4.20 6.23
N LYS A 48 -12.43 -5.40 6.79
CA LYS A 48 -12.81 -5.64 8.18
C LYS A 48 -11.84 -5.01 9.18
N ARG A 49 -10.53 -5.04 8.88
CA ARG A 49 -9.48 -4.46 9.72
C ARG A 49 -9.52 -2.93 9.76
N ASP A 50 -9.74 -2.30 8.61
CA ASP A 50 -9.62 -0.84 8.46
C ASP A 50 -10.93 -0.08 8.67
N GLY A 51 -12.05 -0.79 8.84
CA GLY A 51 -13.35 -0.21 9.14
C GLY A 51 -13.82 -0.49 10.57
N THR A 52 -14.73 0.34 11.08
CA THR A 52 -15.49 0.07 12.30
C THR A 52 -16.92 -0.36 11.96
N ASP A 53 -17.55 -1.15 12.83
CA ASP A 53 -18.92 -1.66 12.65
C ASP A 53 -19.18 -2.36 11.30
N VAL A 54 -18.13 -2.98 10.75
CA VAL A 54 -18.20 -3.64 9.44
C VAL A 54 -19.11 -4.86 9.52
N THR A 55 -20.18 -4.84 8.73
CA THR A 55 -21.09 -5.95 8.52
C THR A 55 -20.65 -6.74 7.29
N GLN A 56 -20.53 -8.06 7.45
CA GLN A 56 -20.15 -8.98 6.37
C GLN A 56 -21.29 -9.96 6.10
N ASP A 57 -21.42 -10.40 4.85
CA ASP A 57 -22.37 -11.45 4.48
C ASP A 57 -21.86 -12.86 4.85
N ALA A 58 -22.64 -13.89 4.53
CA ALA A 58 -22.31 -15.29 4.80
C ALA A 58 -21.08 -15.82 4.03
N GLU A 59 -20.59 -15.06 3.04
CA GLU A 59 -19.40 -15.32 2.24
C GLU A 59 -18.24 -14.38 2.62
N CYS A 60 -18.31 -13.76 3.80
CA CYS A 60 -17.32 -12.83 4.35
C CYS A 60 -17.19 -11.50 3.57
N LYS A 61 -18.04 -11.22 2.60
CA LYS A 61 -17.97 -9.95 1.86
C LYS A 61 -18.47 -8.82 2.73
N ALA A 62 -17.67 -7.77 2.88
CA ALA A 62 -18.11 -6.55 3.53
C ALA A 62 -19.24 -5.91 2.73
N VAL A 63 -20.33 -5.57 3.41
CA VAL A 63 -21.52 -4.92 2.85
C VAL A 63 -21.54 -3.45 3.23
N SER A 64 -21.37 -3.18 4.52
CA SER A 64 -21.37 -1.83 5.12
C SER A 64 -20.43 -1.76 6.30
N GLY A 65 -20.14 -0.55 6.75
CA GLY A 65 -19.27 -0.27 7.89
C GLY A 65 -19.02 1.23 7.96
N ASN A 66 -17.97 1.63 8.66
CA ASN A 66 -17.48 3.00 8.65
C ASN A 66 -15.99 2.98 8.35
N TRP A 67 -15.60 3.59 7.24
CA TRP A 67 -14.21 3.78 6.84
C TRP A 67 -13.89 5.26 6.73
N LYS A 68 -12.63 5.59 6.98
CA LYS A 68 -12.06 6.89 6.62
C LYS A 68 -10.84 6.64 5.76
N SER A 69 -10.93 7.05 4.49
CA SER A 69 -9.84 6.86 3.53
C SER A 69 -8.62 7.68 3.94
N LEU A 70 -7.46 7.04 3.99
CA LEU A 70 -6.21 7.68 4.41
C LEU A 70 -5.79 8.81 3.45
N TYR A 71 -6.09 8.69 2.16
CA TYR A 71 -5.52 9.54 1.13
C TYR A 71 -6.20 10.90 1.00
N ASP A 72 -7.51 10.94 1.21
CA ASP A 72 -8.37 12.10 1.00
C ASP A 72 -9.22 12.45 2.23
N GLY A 73 -9.12 11.67 3.32
CA GLY A 73 -9.85 11.89 4.56
C GLY A 73 -11.35 11.63 4.46
N VAL A 74 -11.86 11.14 3.33
CA VAL A 74 -13.29 10.97 3.05
C VAL A 74 -13.85 9.81 3.88
N ALA A 75 -14.96 10.07 4.56
CA ALA A 75 -15.73 9.05 5.26
C ALA A 75 -16.64 8.29 4.28
N VAL A 76 -16.66 6.96 4.38
CA VAL A 76 -17.43 6.07 3.50
C VAL A 76 -18.11 5.01 4.35
N THR A 77 -19.37 4.70 4.04
CA THR A 77 -20.14 3.67 4.76
C THR A 77 -20.51 2.46 3.91
N GLU A 78 -20.42 2.59 2.59
CA GLU A 78 -20.70 1.52 1.63
C GLU A 78 -19.38 0.83 1.23
N ALA A 79 -19.26 -0.46 1.51
CA ALA A 79 -18.03 -1.22 1.22
C ALA A 79 -17.68 -1.22 -0.28
N GLY A 80 -18.68 -1.14 -1.16
CA GLY A 80 -18.48 -1.10 -2.62
C GLY A 80 -17.84 0.20 -3.14
N LYS A 81 -17.77 1.25 -2.31
CA LYS A 81 -17.06 2.51 -2.64
C LYS A 81 -15.60 2.51 -2.18
N MET A 82 -15.19 1.47 -1.47
CA MET A 82 -13.83 1.27 -0.99
C MET A 82 -13.06 0.32 -1.91
N ASP A 83 -11.85 0.70 -2.26
CA ASP A 83 -10.85 -0.19 -2.83
C ASP A 83 -9.84 -0.58 -1.76
N ILE A 84 -9.21 -1.75 -1.94
CA ILE A 84 -7.98 -2.09 -1.22
C ILE A 84 -6.81 -1.74 -2.14
N ASP A 85 -6.04 -0.74 -1.74
CA ASP A 85 -4.84 -0.35 -2.44
C ASP A 85 -3.62 -1.15 -1.94
N HIS A 86 -2.66 -1.33 -2.84
CA HIS A 86 -1.31 -1.73 -2.52
C HIS A 86 -0.49 -0.45 -2.27
N MET A 87 -0.11 -0.21 -1.01
CA MET A 87 0.67 0.97 -0.59
C MET A 87 1.83 1.20 -1.54
N VAL A 88 2.65 0.18 -1.77
CA VAL A 88 3.55 0.10 -2.92
C VAL A 88 2.83 -0.65 -4.05
N PRO A 89 2.42 0.01 -5.16
CA PRO A 89 1.69 -0.64 -6.25
C PRO A 89 2.45 -1.83 -6.84
N LEU A 90 1.74 -2.85 -7.32
CA LEU A 90 2.36 -4.06 -7.88
C LEU A 90 3.30 -3.77 -9.06
N ALA A 91 2.92 -2.83 -9.93
CA ALA A 91 3.74 -2.36 -11.05
C ALA A 91 4.96 -1.54 -10.59
N GLU A 92 4.81 -0.73 -9.53
CA GLU A 92 5.95 -0.04 -8.91
C GLU A 92 6.92 -1.06 -8.29
N GLY A 93 6.40 -2.02 -7.53
CA GLY A 93 7.17 -3.13 -6.96
C GLY A 93 7.95 -3.89 -8.02
N TRP A 94 7.35 -4.10 -9.21
CA TRP A 94 8.04 -4.68 -10.36
C TRP A 94 9.27 -3.88 -10.78
N ARG A 95 9.11 -2.57 -10.99
CA ARG A 95 10.20 -1.65 -11.37
C ARG A 95 11.28 -1.56 -10.29
N SER A 96 10.94 -1.77 -9.03
CA SER A 96 11.86 -1.63 -7.90
C SER A 96 12.47 -2.93 -7.38
N GLY A 97 12.18 -4.07 -8.01
CA GLY A 97 12.89 -5.33 -7.73
C GLY A 97 12.07 -6.61 -7.88
N ALA A 98 10.74 -6.53 -7.86
CA ALA A 98 9.87 -7.70 -7.90
C ALA A 98 9.91 -8.46 -9.24
N ALA A 99 10.46 -7.87 -10.30
CA ALA A 99 10.74 -8.56 -11.56
C ALA A 99 11.64 -9.80 -11.39
N GLY A 100 12.58 -9.75 -10.43
CA GLY A 100 13.50 -10.85 -10.13
C GLY A 100 12.97 -11.86 -9.11
N TRP A 101 11.74 -11.69 -8.61
CA TRP A 101 11.17 -12.58 -7.59
C TRP A 101 10.49 -13.80 -8.22
N ASP A 102 10.50 -14.91 -7.48
CA ASP A 102 9.63 -16.05 -7.79
C ASP A 102 8.14 -15.69 -7.60
N SER A 103 7.25 -16.63 -7.95
CA SER A 103 5.81 -16.44 -7.83
C SER A 103 5.34 -16.40 -6.37
N ALA A 104 5.98 -17.16 -5.48
CA ALA A 104 5.63 -17.25 -4.07
C ALA A 104 5.85 -15.90 -3.36
N ARG A 105 6.99 -15.25 -3.59
CA ARG A 105 7.31 -13.94 -3.02
C ARG A 105 6.44 -12.82 -3.57
N ARG A 106 6.09 -12.86 -4.86
CA ARG A 106 5.10 -11.93 -5.45
C ARG A 106 3.71 -12.10 -4.85
N LYS A 107 3.27 -13.35 -4.64
CA LYS A 107 2.02 -13.67 -3.94
C LYS A 107 2.06 -13.16 -2.50
N ALA A 108 3.16 -13.36 -1.77
CA ALA A 108 3.32 -12.85 -0.41
C ALA A 108 3.19 -11.32 -0.37
N PHE A 109 3.93 -10.60 -1.23
CA PHE A 109 3.85 -9.14 -1.37
C PHE A 109 2.43 -8.64 -1.66
N ALA A 110 1.73 -9.31 -2.57
CA ALA A 110 0.41 -8.86 -2.99
C ALA A 110 -0.69 -9.14 -1.95
N ASN A 111 -0.42 -9.97 -0.94
CA ASN A 111 -1.37 -10.35 0.11
C ASN A 111 -0.83 -10.05 1.52
N ASP A 112 0.13 -9.14 1.65
CA ASP A 112 0.81 -8.88 2.93
C ASP A 112 -0.12 -8.15 3.92
N LEU A 113 -0.48 -8.86 4.98
CA LEU A 113 -1.27 -8.38 6.11
C LEU A 113 -0.42 -8.03 7.34
N THR A 114 0.88 -8.32 7.32
CA THR A 114 1.82 -8.05 8.43
C THR A 114 2.43 -6.65 8.33
N HIS A 115 2.77 -6.21 7.12
CA HIS A 115 3.27 -4.85 6.84
C HIS A 115 2.13 -3.95 6.34
N PRO A 116 2.31 -2.61 6.30
CA PRO A 116 1.27 -1.69 5.82
C PRO A 116 1.18 -1.67 4.29
N GLN A 117 1.22 -2.83 3.65
CA GLN A 117 1.18 -2.98 2.20
C GLN A 117 -0.24 -2.91 1.64
N LEU A 118 -1.25 -3.27 2.43
CA LEU A 118 -2.65 -3.19 2.02
C LEU A 118 -3.41 -2.23 2.92
N LEU A 119 -4.27 -1.38 2.34
CA LEU A 119 -5.14 -0.46 3.07
C LEU A 119 -6.43 -0.17 2.32
N ALA A 120 -7.52 0.06 3.06
CA ALA A 120 -8.79 0.51 2.49
C ALA A 120 -8.78 2.03 2.23
N VAL A 121 -9.05 2.42 0.98
CA VAL A 121 -9.12 3.82 0.53
C VAL A 121 -10.30 4.03 -0.41
N THR A 122 -10.68 5.29 -0.67
CA THR A 122 -11.70 5.56 -1.69
C THR A 122 -11.23 5.09 -3.07
N ALA A 123 -12.15 4.54 -3.86
CA ALA A 123 -11.83 4.12 -5.23
C ALA A 123 -11.29 5.28 -6.09
N ALA A 124 -11.73 6.51 -5.84
CA ALA A 124 -11.28 7.70 -6.57
C ALA A 124 -9.79 8.02 -6.30
N SER A 125 -9.39 8.06 -5.02
CA SER A 125 -7.99 8.33 -4.66
C SER A 125 -7.05 7.20 -5.08
N ASN A 126 -7.50 5.94 -4.94
CA ASN A 126 -6.77 4.77 -5.42
C ASN A 126 -6.49 4.81 -6.93
N ARG A 127 -7.53 5.08 -7.73
CA ARG A 127 -7.39 5.19 -9.20
C ARG A 127 -6.54 6.39 -9.62
N SER A 128 -6.61 7.50 -8.87
CA SER A 128 -5.74 8.65 -9.10
C SER A 128 -4.28 8.34 -8.81
N LYS A 129 -3.97 7.49 -7.83
CA LYS A 129 -2.61 7.05 -7.50
C LYS A 129 -2.06 6.09 -8.55
N GLY A 130 -2.87 5.13 -9.00
CA GLY A 130 -2.46 4.15 -10.01
C GLY A 130 -1.19 3.39 -9.61
N ASP A 131 -0.20 3.35 -10.49
CA ASP A 131 1.11 2.74 -10.24
C ASP A 131 2.23 3.76 -9.93
N GLN A 132 1.85 4.98 -9.58
CA GLN A 132 2.78 6.08 -9.35
C GLN A 132 3.52 5.94 -8.02
N SER A 133 4.79 6.35 -8.02
CA SER A 133 5.61 6.52 -6.82
C SER A 133 5.31 7.85 -6.11
N PRO A 134 5.71 8.01 -4.83
CA PRO A 134 5.45 9.20 -4.02
C PRO A 134 5.85 10.53 -4.66
N ASP A 135 6.86 10.56 -5.53
CA ASP A 135 7.30 11.76 -6.26
C ASP A 135 6.37 12.15 -7.41
N LEU A 136 5.60 11.20 -7.94
CA LEU A 136 4.66 11.42 -9.06
C LEU A 136 3.21 11.60 -8.58
N TRP A 137 2.86 11.03 -7.44
CA TRP A 137 1.55 11.19 -6.81
C TRP A 137 1.71 11.26 -5.30
N GLN A 138 0.98 12.20 -4.69
CA GLN A 138 0.93 12.38 -3.24
C GLN A 138 -0.53 12.31 -2.79
N PRO A 139 -0.81 11.77 -1.58
CA PRO A 139 -2.11 11.93 -0.95
C PRO A 139 -2.54 13.40 -0.95
N PRO A 140 -3.75 13.73 -1.47
CA PRO A 140 -4.27 15.10 -1.41
C PRO A 140 -4.39 15.64 0.01
N ASP A 141 -4.72 14.77 0.98
CA ASP A 141 -4.70 15.14 2.39
C ASP A 141 -3.26 15.14 2.92
N ARG A 142 -2.70 16.33 3.09
CA ARG A 142 -1.34 16.51 3.62
C ARG A 142 -1.17 16.00 5.04
N ALA A 143 -2.24 15.92 5.84
CA ALA A 143 -2.16 15.35 7.19
C ALA A 143 -1.77 13.86 7.17
N SER A 144 -2.04 13.15 6.06
CA SER A 144 -1.70 11.75 5.89
C SER A 144 -0.23 11.48 5.54
N TRP A 145 0.54 12.51 5.16
CA TRP A 145 1.87 12.34 4.56
C TRP A 145 2.85 11.60 5.47
N CYS A 146 2.88 11.91 6.76
CA CYS A 146 3.72 11.19 7.71
C CYS A 146 3.39 9.69 7.72
N GLN A 147 2.10 9.34 7.77
CA GLN A 147 1.64 7.95 7.79
C GLN A 147 1.97 7.25 6.46
N TYR A 148 1.73 7.93 5.32
CA TYR A 148 2.03 7.42 3.99
C TYR A 148 3.52 7.16 3.80
N GLY A 149 4.38 8.14 4.11
CA GLY A 149 5.84 8.02 3.99
C GLY A 149 6.41 6.90 4.86
N ARG A 150 5.90 6.75 6.09
CA ARG A 150 6.27 5.64 6.99
C ARG A 150 5.84 4.29 6.41
N ALA A 151 4.61 4.18 5.91
CA ALA A 151 4.08 2.93 5.36
C ALA A 151 4.85 2.49 4.11
N TRP A 152 5.01 3.38 3.13
CA TRP A 152 5.76 3.13 1.91
C TRP A 152 7.18 2.67 2.19
N THR A 153 7.89 3.39 3.06
CA THR A 153 9.26 3.05 3.46
C THR A 153 9.34 1.68 4.14
N THR A 154 8.38 1.38 5.04
CA THR A 154 8.32 0.09 5.74
C THR A 154 8.19 -1.06 4.76
N VAL A 155 7.30 -0.93 3.77
CA VAL A 155 7.09 -1.97 2.74
C VAL A 155 8.34 -2.15 1.89
N LYS A 156 8.90 -1.05 1.36
CA LYS A 156 10.13 -1.10 0.55
C LYS A 156 11.26 -1.80 1.30
N SER A 157 11.44 -1.46 2.59
CA SER A 157 12.46 -2.05 3.45
C SER A 157 12.22 -3.54 3.70
N ALA A 158 10.99 -3.93 4.04
CA ALA A 158 10.64 -5.33 4.32
C ALA A 158 10.85 -6.24 3.11
N TYR A 159 10.59 -5.74 1.90
CA TYR A 159 10.74 -6.52 0.67
C TYR A 159 12.06 -6.34 -0.06
N GLY A 160 12.97 -5.49 0.44
CA GLY A 160 14.25 -5.20 -0.21
C GLY A 160 14.10 -4.57 -1.59
N LEU A 161 13.09 -3.72 -1.76
CA LEU A 161 12.84 -2.96 -2.98
C LEU A 161 13.72 -1.70 -3.01
N THR A 162 14.12 -1.26 -4.21
CA THR A 162 14.85 -0.01 -4.40
C THR A 162 13.93 1.20 -4.36
N VAL A 163 14.52 2.37 -4.21
CA VAL A 163 13.85 3.67 -4.42
C VAL A 163 14.61 4.47 -5.47
N THR A 164 13.92 5.36 -6.18
CA THR A 164 14.60 6.36 -7.02
C THR A 164 15.05 7.57 -6.19
N GLU A 165 15.97 8.39 -6.71
CA GLU A 165 16.37 9.64 -6.03
C GLU A 165 15.18 10.60 -5.80
N PRO A 166 14.31 10.90 -6.80
CA PRO A 166 13.13 11.72 -6.59
C PRO A 166 12.16 11.14 -5.55
N GLU A 167 11.92 9.83 -5.60
CA GLU A 167 11.08 9.12 -4.63
C GLU A 167 11.65 9.24 -3.21
N LYS A 168 12.95 8.99 -3.01
CA LYS A 168 13.61 9.11 -1.70
C LYS A 168 13.55 10.53 -1.15
N LYS A 169 13.71 11.53 -2.02
CA LYS A 169 13.54 12.94 -1.65
C LYS A 169 12.11 13.22 -1.17
N MET A 170 11.11 12.76 -1.92
CA MET A 170 9.72 13.01 -1.55
C MET A 170 9.32 12.26 -0.27
N LEU A 171 9.78 11.02 -0.08
CA LEU A 171 9.59 10.28 1.16
C LEU A 171 10.22 11.01 2.35
N THR A 172 11.39 11.63 2.16
CA THR A 172 12.00 12.47 3.21
C THR A 172 11.09 13.64 3.57
N THR A 173 10.60 14.38 2.56
CA THR A 173 9.64 15.48 2.77
C THR A 173 8.37 15.04 3.48
N MET A 174 7.83 13.86 3.16
CA MET A 174 6.67 13.29 3.86
C MET A 174 6.99 12.94 5.32
N LEU A 175 8.15 12.35 5.59
CA LEU A 175 8.58 12.04 6.96
C LEU A 175 8.85 13.30 7.80
N ASP A 176 9.19 14.41 7.17
CA ASP A 176 9.35 15.73 7.82
C ASP A 176 8.02 16.33 8.29
N THR A 177 6.87 15.80 7.85
CA THR A 177 5.57 16.20 8.39
C THR A 177 5.15 15.40 9.62
N CYS A 178 5.97 14.44 10.08
CA CYS A 178 5.69 13.73 11.32
C CYS A 178 5.86 14.69 12.49
N ALA A 179 4.85 14.77 13.37
CA ALA A 179 4.97 15.50 14.62
C ALA A 179 6.18 14.99 15.40
N SER A 180 6.93 15.92 16.00
CA SER A 180 8.05 15.65 16.90
C SER A 180 7.59 14.88 18.14
#